data_AF-A0A969G9A9-F1
#
_entry.id   AF-A0A969G9A9-F1
#
_cell.length_a   1.000
_cell.length_b   1.000
_cell.length_c   1.000
_cell.angle_alpha   90.00
_cell.angle_beta   90.00
_cell.angle_gamma   90.00
#
_symmetry.space_group_name_H-M   'P 1'
#
loop_
_entity.id
_entity.type
_entity.pdbx_description
1 polymer ?
#
loop_
_entity_poly.entity_id
_entity_poly.type
_entity_poly.pdbx_seq_one_letter_code
_entity_poly.pdbx_strand_id
1 'polypeptide(L)'
;MLSLNDWKYGSDFTATGTNLDTQQPEGELTIYANGLQVGDAAQTTLRLAANYMPVKGLKIYASYFFADRLFAAYDVNDTQFLSAGGVIAELPSYGLLDAGVFYNFEVSGLKMTLGANVNNLLDTEYISELITNKVDDPATTNRNEFYDNIGWYGFGRTWNTSLKVNF
;
A
#
# COMPACT_ATOMS: atom_id res chain seq x y z
N MET A 1 -6.71 -11.59 -9.07
CA MET A 1 -6.79 -11.64 -7.59
C MET A 1 -7.83 -10.62 -7.16
N LEU A 2 -8.66 -10.95 -6.19
CA LEU A 2 -9.59 -10.02 -5.57
C LEU A 2 -9.58 -10.30 -4.06
N SER A 3 -9.48 -9.25 -3.26
CA SER A 3 -9.55 -9.29 -1.81
C SER A 3 -10.51 -8.21 -1.35
N LEU A 4 -11.51 -8.60 -0.57
CA LEU A 4 -12.53 -7.71 0.00
C LEU A 4 -12.59 -7.99 1.50
N ASN A 5 -12.01 -7.10 2.30
CA ASN A 5 -11.96 -7.24 3.76
C ASN A 5 -12.53 -6.01 4.48
N ASP A 6 -12.87 -6.17 5.75
CA ASP A 6 -13.21 -5.09 6.67
C ASP A 6 -12.58 -5.41 8.04
N TRP A 7 -11.28 -5.15 8.17
CA TRP A 7 -10.53 -5.48 9.38
C TRP A 7 -10.64 -4.35 10.39
N LYS A 8 -11.26 -4.66 11.53
CA LYS A 8 -11.41 -3.75 12.65
C LYS A 8 -10.95 -4.39 13.94
N TYR A 9 -10.49 -3.56 14.87
CA TYR A 9 -10.28 -3.96 16.24
C TYR A 9 -11.61 -4.32 16.89
N GLY A 10 -11.65 -5.46 17.59
CA GLY A 10 -12.89 -6.00 18.16
C GLY A 10 -13.20 -5.54 19.59
N SER A 11 -12.27 -4.86 20.25
CA SER A 11 -12.41 -4.40 21.63
C SER A 11 -11.46 -3.25 21.94
N ASP A 12 -11.76 -2.52 23.00
CA ASP A 12 -10.82 -1.62 23.64
C ASP A 12 -9.76 -2.43 24.40
N PHE A 13 -8.60 -1.83 24.63
CA PHE A 13 -7.49 -2.46 25.34
C PHE A 13 -7.30 -1.79 26.69
N THR A 14 -7.22 -2.58 27.77
CA THR A 14 -6.74 -2.10 29.06
C THR A 14 -5.30 -2.58 29.23
N ALA A 15 -4.37 -1.66 29.36
CA ALA A 15 -2.96 -1.93 29.58
C ALA A 15 -2.51 -1.33 30.91
N THR A 16 -1.51 -1.93 31.56
CA THR A 16 -0.87 -1.35 32.74
C THR A 16 0.45 -0.72 32.32
N GLY A 17 0.57 0.59 32.47
CA GLY A 17 1.84 1.29 32.22
C GLY A 17 2.88 0.86 33.25
N THR A 18 4.14 0.69 32.84
CA THR A 18 5.24 0.41 33.77
C THR A 18 6.30 1.49 33.63
N ASN A 19 6.70 2.09 34.75
CA ASN A 19 7.78 3.04 34.79
C ASN A 19 9.11 2.34 34.46
N LEU A 20 9.78 2.76 33.39
CA LEU A 20 11.00 2.09 32.91
C LEU A 20 12.21 2.26 33.86
N ASP A 21 12.23 3.31 34.69
CA ASP A 21 13.32 3.59 35.62
C ASP A 21 13.17 2.82 36.95
N THR A 22 11.95 2.66 37.44
CA THR A 22 11.65 2.04 38.74
C THR A 22 11.06 0.63 38.64
N GLN A 23 10.68 0.21 37.44
CA GLN A 23 9.97 -1.05 37.14
C GLN A 23 8.67 -1.23 37.95
N GLN A 24 8.06 -0.13 38.39
CA GLN A 24 6.79 -0.14 39.10
C GLN A 24 5.63 0.16 38.15
N PRO A 25 4.43 -0.41 38.39
CA PRO A 25 3.24 -0.08 37.61
C PRO A 25 2.81 1.38 37.86
N GLU A 26 2.48 2.11 36.79
CA GLU A 26 2.00 3.50 36.82
C GLU A 26 0.47 3.62 36.66
N GLY A 27 -0.25 2.52 36.85
CA GLY A 27 -1.71 2.46 36.75
C GLY A 27 -2.20 1.91 35.42
N GLU A 28 -3.52 1.83 35.29
CA GLU A 28 -4.19 1.31 34.09
C GLU A 28 -4.48 2.43 33.10
N LEU A 29 -4.15 2.17 31.84
CA LEU A 29 -4.47 2.98 30.67
C LEU A 29 -5.48 2.20 29.83
N THR A 30 -6.59 2.85 29.47
CA THR A 30 -7.52 2.31 28.48
C THR A 30 -7.28 2.96 27.13
N ILE A 31 -7.09 2.13 26.11
CA ILE A 31 -6.95 2.52 24.72
C ILE A 31 -8.24 2.17 24.00
N TYR A 32 -8.90 3.19 23.45
CA TYR A 32 -10.16 3.08 22.74
C TYR A 32 -9.91 2.75 21.27
N ALA A 33 -9.74 1.46 21.00
CA ALA A 33 -9.52 0.94 19.65
C ALA A 33 -10.73 0.25 19.04
N ASN A 34 -11.77 -0.06 19.82
CA ASN A 34 -12.90 -0.84 19.33
C ASN A 34 -13.56 -0.22 18.10
N GLY A 35 -13.67 -1.00 17.02
CA GLY A 35 -14.27 -0.57 15.75
C GLY A 35 -13.34 0.23 14.84
N LEU A 36 -12.14 0.60 15.30
CA LEU A 36 -11.13 1.23 14.46
C LEU A 36 -10.63 0.27 13.39
N GLN A 37 -10.34 0.82 12.21
CA GLN A 37 -9.77 0.06 11.10
C GLN A 37 -8.33 -0.37 11.41
N VAL A 38 -7.92 -1.53 10.91
CA VAL A 38 -6.51 -1.93 10.94
C VAL A 38 -5.77 -1.18 9.82
N GLY A 39 -4.71 -0.48 10.20
CA GLY A 39 -3.86 0.33 9.32
C GLY A 39 -2.81 -0.46 8.55
N ASP A 40 -2.03 0.25 7.74
CA ASP A 40 -0.84 -0.24 7.02
C ASP A 40 -1.10 -1.35 5.98
N ALA A 41 -2.38 -1.60 5.65
CA ALA A 41 -2.77 -2.51 4.60
C ALA A 41 -4.09 -2.08 3.95
N ALA A 42 -4.10 -2.04 2.61
CA ALA A 42 -5.32 -1.81 1.86
C ALA A 42 -6.29 -2.98 2.06
N GLN A 43 -7.48 -2.70 2.59
CA GLN A 43 -8.44 -3.74 2.91
C GLN A 43 -9.20 -4.24 1.66
N THR A 44 -9.22 -3.45 0.60
CA THR A 44 -9.77 -3.84 -0.71
C THR A 44 -8.66 -3.80 -1.76
N THR A 45 -8.39 -4.94 -2.40
CA THR A 45 -7.42 -5.01 -3.50
C THR A 45 -7.94 -5.84 -4.67
N LEU A 46 -7.63 -5.38 -5.88
CA LEU A 46 -7.95 -6.05 -7.12
C LEU A 46 -6.69 -6.10 -7.99
N ARG A 47 -6.43 -7.25 -8.62
CA ARG A 47 -5.47 -7.35 -9.72
C ARG A 47 -6.06 -8.14 -10.88
N LEU A 48 -6.14 -7.49 -12.03
CA LEU A 48 -6.49 -8.09 -13.32
C LEU A 48 -5.23 -8.16 -14.17
N ALA A 49 -5.02 -9.28 -14.86
CA ALA A 49 -3.86 -9.45 -15.73
C ALA A 49 -4.25 -10.21 -16.99
N ALA A 50 -3.69 -9.78 -18.12
CA ALA A 50 -3.90 -10.40 -19.41
C ALA A 50 -2.55 -10.60 -20.11
N ASN A 51 -2.46 -11.67 -20.88
CA ASN A 51 -1.32 -11.94 -21.75
C ASN A 51 -1.85 -12.17 -23.17
N TYR A 52 -1.11 -11.68 -24.15
CA TYR A 52 -1.44 -11.83 -25.57
C TYR A 52 -0.20 -12.21 -26.36
N MET A 53 -0.35 -13.15 -27.30
CA MET A 53 0.73 -13.68 -28.13
C MET A 53 0.34 -13.57 -29.60
N PRO A 54 0.50 -12.38 -30.23
CA PRO A 54 0.01 -12.15 -31.59
C PRO A 54 0.77 -12.94 -32.65
N VAL A 55 2.05 -13.25 -32.40
CA VAL A 55 2.91 -14.02 -33.31
C VAL A 55 3.83 -14.94 -32.50
N LYS A 56 4.38 -15.96 -33.15
CA LYS A 56 5.31 -16.90 -32.51
C LYS A 56 6.51 -16.14 -31.94
N GLY A 57 6.79 -16.39 -30.66
CA GLY A 57 7.92 -15.78 -29.95
C GLY A 57 7.62 -14.44 -29.29
N LEU A 58 6.57 -13.71 -29.69
CA LEU A 58 6.19 -12.43 -29.07
C LEU A 58 5.11 -12.64 -28.01
N LYS A 59 5.39 -12.19 -26.78
CA LYS A 59 4.44 -12.13 -25.68
C LYS A 59 4.30 -10.70 -25.20
N ILE A 60 3.07 -10.22 -25.10
CA ILE A 60 2.72 -8.95 -24.47
C ILE A 60 1.94 -9.28 -23.21
N TYR A 61 2.19 -8.57 -22.11
CA TYR A 61 1.37 -8.65 -20.91
C TYR A 61 1.00 -7.27 -20.41
N ALA A 62 -0.14 -7.20 -19.75
CA ALA A 62 -0.53 -6.05 -18.95
C ALA A 62 -1.19 -6.55 -17.65
N SER A 63 -0.99 -5.82 -16.57
CA SER A 63 -1.72 -6.04 -15.33
C SER A 63 -2.14 -4.72 -14.71
N TYR A 64 -3.38 -4.64 -14.28
CA TYR A 64 -3.90 -3.51 -13.52
C TYR A 64 -4.11 -3.93 -12.06
N PHE A 65 -3.51 -3.21 -11.14
CA PHE A 65 -3.71 -3.32 -9.71
C PHE A 65 -4.52 -2.14 -9.20
N PHE A 66 -5.40 -2.37 -8.24
CA PHE A 66 -6.16 -1.34 -7.55
C PHE A 66 -6.15 -1.62 -6.05
N ALA A 67 -5.94 -0.58 -5.26
CA ALA A 67 -5.96 -0.61 -3.81
C ALA A 67 -6.87 0.49 -3.29
N ASP A 68 -7.69 0.12 -2.31
CA ASP A 68 -8.66 0.99 -1.68
C ASP A 68 -8.78 0.67 -0.20
N ARG A 69 -9.26 1.64 0.58
CA ARG A 69 -9.36 1.56 2.04
C ARG A 69 -8.02 1.24 2.69
N LEU A 70 -7.02 2.06 2.33
CA LEU A 70 -5.69 2.01 2.91
C LEU A 70 -5.62 3.01 4.06
N PHE A 71 -5.67 2.52 5.29
CA PHE A 71 -5.62 3.35 6.49
C PHE A 71 -4.18 3.56 6.93
N ALA A 72 -3.88 4.75 7.45
CA ALA A 72 -2.56 5.10 7.99
C ALA A 72 -2.09 4.08 9.04
N ALA A 73 -0.78 3.82 9.10
CA ALA A 73 -0.20 3.22 10.28
C ALA A 73 -0.35 4.20 11.46
N TYR A 74 -0.56 3.65 12.65
CA TYR A 74 -0.74 4.44 13.87
C TYR A 74 -0.23 3.68 15.09
N ASP A 75 0.08 4.43 16.15
CA ASP A 75 0.34 3.85 17.46
C ASP A 75 -0.97 3.83 18.23
N VAL A 76 -1.29 2.69 18.84
CA VAL A 76 -2.46 2.54 19.70
C VAL A 76 -2.37 3.46 20.94
N ASN A 77 -1.17 3.93 21.29
CA ASN A 77 -0.94 4.91 22.36
C ASN A 77 -1.08 6.38 21.90
N ASP A 78 -1.39 6.64 20.63
CA ASP A 78 -1.64 8.00 20.16
C ASP A 78 -2.76 8.66 20.97
N THR A 79 -2.62 9.95 21.25
CA THR A 79 -3.53 10.70 22.15
C THR A 79 -4.99 10.64 21.73
N GLN A 80 -5.26 10.53 20.43
CA GLN A 80 -6.60 10.39 19.86
C GLN A 80 -7.33 9.09 20.27
N PHE A 81 -6.60 8.08 20.75
CA PHE A 81 -7.16 6.81 21.23
C PHE A 81 -7.21 6.71 22.75
N LEU A 82 -6.80 7.76 23.48
CA LEU A 82 -6.96 7.85 24.93
C LEU A 82 -8.38 8.29 25.34
N SER A 83 -9.21 8.65 24.35
CA SER A 83 -10.64 8.90 24.49
C SER A 83 -11.42 8.18 23.40
N ALA A 84 -12.67 7.82 23.67
CA ALA A 84 -13.55 7.21 22.68
C ALA A 84 -13.77 8.14 21.47
N GLY A 85 -13.96 7.54 20.29
CA GLY A 85 -14.30 8.27 19.06
C GLY A 85 -13.12 8.68 18.19
N GLY A 86 -11.92 8.14 18.44
CA GLY A 86 -10.79 8.29 17.52
C GLY A 86 -11.14 7.78 16.12
N VAL A 87 -10.46 8.31 15.10
CA VAL A 87 -10.58 7.86 13.71
C VAL A 87 -9.19 7.74 13.09
N ILE A 88 -9.10 7.04 11.96
CA ILE A 88 -7.83 6.82 11.26
C ILE A 88 -7.92 7.44 9.88
N ALA A 89 -6.89 8.19 9.50
CA ALA A 89 -6.75 8.76 8.19
C ALA A 89 -6.76 7.64 7.13
N GLU A 90 -7.62 7.79 6.13
CA GLU A 90 -7.72 6.91 4.98
C GLU A 90 -7.02 7.58 3.79
N LEU A 91 -6.10 6.86 3.15
CA LEU A 91 -5.46 7.32 1.93
C LEU A 91 -6.39 7.20 0.72
N PRO A 92 -6.25 8.09 -0.28
CA PRO A 92 -7.00 7.98 -1.52
C PRO A 92 -6.71 6.64 -2.21
N SER A 93 -7.75 6.02 -2.77
CA SER A 93 -7.60 4.82 -3.57
C SER A 93 -6.68 5.10 -4.77
N TYR A 94 -5.90 4.10 -5.18
CA TYR A 94 -5.01 4.23 -6.32
C TYR A 94 -5.01 2.97 -7.17
N GLY A 95 -4.62 3.13 -8.44
CA GLY A 95 -4.49 2.02 -9.37
C GLY A 95 -3.23 2.12 -10.22
N LEU A 96 -2.58 0.99 -10.44
CA LEU A 96 -1.30 0.89 -11.14
C LEU A 96 -1.45 -0.04 -12.33
N LEU A 97 -1.15 0.47 -13.53
CA LEU A 97 -1.06 -0.34 -14.74
C LEU A 97 0.39 -0.69 -15.01
N ASP A 98 0.71 -1.98 -15.02
CA ASP A 98 2.01 -2.49 -15.44
C ASP A 98 1.86 -3.15 -16.82
N ALA A 99 2.88 -3.04 -17.66
CA ALA A 99 2.90 -3.71 -18.95
C ALA A 99 4.31 -4.14 -19.35
N GLY A 100 4.41 -5.14 -20.21
CA GLY A 100 5.68 -5.50 -20.79
C GLY A 100 5.57 -6.41 -21.99
N VAL A 101 6.70 -6.57 -22.66
CA VAL A 101 6.85 -7.29 -23.90
C VAL A 101 8.10 -8.17 -23.84
N PHE A 102 7.97 -9.40 -24.34
CA PHE A 102 9.07 -10.34 -24.47
C PHE A 102 9.09 -10.93 -25.87
N TYR A 103 10.27 -11.04 -26.45
CA TYR A 103 10.47 -11.66 -27.76
C TYR A 103 11.53 -12.76 -27.69
N ASN A 104 11.14 -13.97 -28.06
CA ASN A 104 12.02 -15.13 -28.18
C ASN A 104 12.50 -15.27 -29.62
N PHE A 105 13.81 -15.35 -29.80
CA PHE A 105 14.46 -15.50 -31.11
C PHE A 105 15.69 -16.40 -31.00
N GLU A 106 16.25 -16.81 -32.14
CA GLU A 106 17.42 -17.67 -32.20
C GLU A 106 18.52 -16.99 -33.02
N VAL A 107 19.75 -17.03 -32.51
CA VAL A 107 20.95 -16.52 -33.21
C VAL A 107 22.02 -17.59 -33.11
N SER A 108 22.48 -18.10 -34.26
CA SER A 108 23.56 -19.10 -34.33
C SER A 108 23.33 -20.34 -33.47
N GLY A 109 22.08 -20.84 -33.40
CA GLY A 109 21.70 -22.00 -32.58
C GLY A 109 21.45 -21.69 -31.10
N LEU A 110 21.69 -20.45 -30.65
CA LEU A 110 21.43 -20.01 -29.28
C LEU A 110 20.04 -19.41 -29.16
N LYS A 111 19.23 -19.91 -28.22
CA LYS A 111 17.90 -19.38 -27.94
C LYS A 111 18.01 -18.18 -27.01
N MET A 112 17.50 -17.04 -27.46
CA MET A 112 17.55 -15.77 -26.74
C MET A 112 16.15 -15.24 -26.45
N THR A 113 16.00 -14.52 -25.34
CA THR A 113 14.79 -13.77 -24.98
C THR A 113 15.17 -12.33 -24.68
N LEU A 114 14.59 -11.39 -25.43
CA LEU A 114 14.64 -9.96 -25.12
C LEU A 114 13.35 -9.58 -24.39
N GLY A 115 13.45 -8.84 -23.29
CA GLY A 115 12.31 -8.37 -22.52
C GLY A 115 12.40 -6.88 -22.21
N ALA A 116 11.25 -6.20 -22.19
CA ALA A 116 11.10 -4.84 -21.69
C ALA A 116 9.82 -4.74 -20.86
N ASN A 117 9.91 -4.15 -19.67
CA ASN A 117 8.79 -4.00 -18.75
C ASN A 117 8.71 -2.56 -18.27
N VAL A 118 7.50 -2.05 -18.08
CA VAL A 118 7.19 -0.75 -17.50
C VAL A 118 6.20 -0.96 -16.36
N ASN A 119 6.59 -0.58 -15.15
CA ASN A 119 5.70 -0.54 -13.99
C ASN A 119 5.14 0.87 -13.84
N ASN A 120 3.89 0.97 -13.39
CA ASN A 120 3.17 2.25 -13.34
C ASN A 120 3.20 3.00 -14.70
N LEU A 121 2.76 2.31 -15.76
CA LEU A 121 2.65 2.79 -17.14
C LEU A 121 1.78 4.03 -17.30
N LEU A 122 0.93 4.37 -16.34
CA LEU A 122 0.13 5.61 -16.38
C LEU A 122 0.80 6.76 -15.62
N ASP A 123 1.93 6.52 -14.95
CA ASP A 123 2.59 7.48 -14.07
C ASP A 123 1.65 8.06 -13.00
N THR A 124 0.84 7.17 -12.42
CA THR A 124 -0.08 7.53 -11.34
C THR A 124 0.73 7.96 -10.12
N GLU A 125 0.51 9.19 -9.67
CA GLU A 125 0.99 9.68 -8.37
C GLU A 125 0.08 9.15 -7.28
N TYR A 126 0.67 8.53 -6.25
CA TYR A 126 -0.06 7.96 -5.13
C TYR A 126 0.80 7.94 -3.88
N ILE A 127 0.14 7.94 -2.72
CA ILE A 127 0.77 7.70 -1.43
C ILE A 127 0.62 6.20 -1.15
N SER A 128 1.74 5.50 -0.97
CA SER A 128 1.74 4.06 -0.73
C SER A 128 1.49 3.70 0.73
N GLU A 129 1.80 4.62 1.65
CA GLU A 129 1.73 4.41 3.09
C GLU A 129 1.81 5.75 3.83
N LEU A 130 1.12 5.86 4.96
CA LEU A 130 1.35 6.88 5.98
C LEU A 130 1.85 6.22 7.25
N ILE A 131 2.86 6.83 7.88
CA ILE A 131 3.47 6.36 9.13
C ILE A 131 2.87 7.10 10.34
N THR A 132 2.24 8.25 10.09
CA THR A 132 1.52 9.01 11.12
C THR A 132 0.03 9.02 10.82
N ASN A 133 -0.78 9.06 11.86
CA ASN A 133 -2.23 9.18 11.77
C ASN A 133 -2.70 10.53 12.31
N LYS A 134 -2.63 11.57 11.47
CA LYS A 134 -3.28 12.85 11.73
C LYS A 134 -4.51 12.95 10.86
N VAL A 135 -5.65 12.96 11.52
CA VAL A 135 -6.96 13.18 10.89
C VAL A 135 -7.10 14.67 10.64
N ASP A 136 -7.41 15.07 9.41
CA ASP A 136 -7.69 16.46 9.10
C ASP A 136 -9.07 16.87 9.63
N ASP A 137 -9.20 18.14 10.04
CA ASP A 137 -10.49 18.73 10.35
C ASP A 137 -10.93 19.62 9.17
N PRO A 138 -11.84 19.13 8.32
CA PRO A 138 -12.28 19.87 7.13
C PRO A 138 -12.99 21.19 7.46
N ALA A 139 -13.34 21.45 8.72
CA ALA A 139 -13.91 22.73 9.15
C ALA A 139 -12.86 23.81 9.48
N THR A 140 -11.60 23.43 9.72
CA THR A 140 -10.56 24.35 10.21
C THR A 140 -9.33 24.48 9.31
N THR A 141 -9.08 23.53 8.41
CA THR A 141 -7.90 23.53 7.54
C THR A 141 -8.26 23.67 6.06
N ASN A 142 -7.88 24.79 5.42
CA ASN A 142 -8.01 24.97 3.97
C ASN A 142 -6.79 24.38 3.22
N ARG A 143 -6.40 23.14 3.55
CA ARG A 143 -5.24 22.42 3.00
C ARG A 143 -5.67 21.00 2.60
N ASN A 144 -4.84 20.32 1.82
CA ASN A 144 -5.08 18.92 1.43
C ASN A 144 -4.93 17.98 2.64
N GLU A 145 -5.72 16.90 2.70
CA GLU A 145 -5.98 16.01 3.85
C GLU A 145 -4.74 15.27 4.41
N PHE A 146 -3.55 15.47 3.83
CA PHE A 146 -2.33 14.74 4.18
C PHE A 146 -1.09 15.62 4.42
N TYR A 147 -1.21 16.95 4.45
CA TYR A 147 -0.03 17.84 4.59
C TYR A 147 0.76 17.65 5.90
N ASP A 148 0.08 17.35 7.00
CA ASP A 148 0.74 17.19 8.30
C ASP A 148 1.16 15.74 8.57
N ASN A 149 0.83 14.82 7.65
CA ASN A 149 1.18 13.42 7.75
C ASN A 149 2.55 13.13 7.12
N ILE A 150 3.26 12.17 7.70
CA ILE A 150 4.51 11.62 7.16
C ILE A 150 4.16 10.30 6.47
N GLY A 151 4.65 10.12 5.26
CA GLY A 151 4.42 8.91 4.49
C GLY A 151 5.33 8.80 3.28
N TRP A 152 5.06 7.79 2.47
CA TRP A 152 5.83 7.48 1.28
C TRP A 152 4.98 7.67 0.04
N TYR A 153 5.51 8.45 -0.92
CA TYR A 153 5.02 8.36 -2.27
C TYR A 153 5.44 7.02 -2.86
N GLY A 154 4.50 6.40 -3.56
CA GLY A 154 4.81 5.24 -4.35
C GLY A 154 5.72 5.56 -5.52
N PHE A 155 6.35 4.53 -6.09
CA PHE A 155 7.19 4.72 -7.27
C PHE A 155 6.34 5.22 -8.44
N GLY A 156 6.81 6.30 -9.07
CA GLY A 156 6.32 6.73 -10.38
C GLY A 156 6.63 5.68 -11.46
N ARG A 157 6.55 6.08 -12.72
CA ARG A 157 6.88 5.20 -13.84
C ARG A 157 8.32 4.69 -13.77
N THR A 158 8.48 3.36 -13.71
CA THR A 158 9.79 2.70 -13.78
C THR A 158 9.85 1.71 -14.93
N TRP A 159 11.03 1.43 -15.45
CA TRP A 159 11.21 0.49 -16.56
C TRP A 159 12.45 -0.37 -16.37
N ASN A 160 12.43 -1.55 -16.97
CA ASN A 160 13.59 -2.44 -17.04
C ASN A 160 13.64 -3.17 -18.38
N THR A 161 14.84 -3.57 -18.78
CA THR A 161 15.06 -4.41 -19.96
C THR A 161 15.94 -5.59 -19.58
N SER A 162 15.80 -6.70 -20.31
CA SER A 162 16.56 -7.92 -20.04
C SER A 162 16.90 -8.66 -21.33
N LEU A 163 18.08 -9.27 -21.37
CA LEU A 163 18.48 -10.23 -22.38
C LEU A 163 18.85 -11.54 -21.69
N LYS A 164 18.14 -12.62 -22.02
CA LYS A 164 18.46 -13.97 -21.57
C LYS A 164 19.02 -14.77 -22.74
N VAL A 165 20.16 -15.42 -22.54
CA VAL A 165 20.80 -16.33 -23.51
C VAL A 165 20.82 -17.73 -22.92
N ASN A 166 20.31 -18.72 -23.67
CA ASN A 166 20.40 -20.14 -23.30
C ASN A 166 21.46 -20.81 -24.18
N PHE A 167 22.45 -21.43 -23.54
CA PHE A 167 23.60 -22.11 -24.16
C PHE A 167 23.57 -23.61 -23.88
#